data_AF-A0A2I0KER7-F1
#
_entry.id   AF-A0A2I0KER7-F1
#
_cell.length_a   1.000
_cell.length_b   1.000
_cell.length_c   1.000
_cell.angle_alpha   90.00
_cell.angle_beta   90.00
_cell.angle_gamma   90.00
#
_symmetry.space_group_name_H-M   'P 1'
#
loop_
_entity.id
_entity.type
_entity.pdbx_description
1 polymer ?
#
loop_
_entity_poly.entity_id
_entity_poly.type
_entity_poly.pdbx_seq_one_letter_code
_entity_poly.pdbx_strand_id
1 'polypeptide(L)'
;MLPGCDYNHWLIVMEFPKDPAPTREQMIDTYLNTLATVLGSMEEAKKNMYAFSTTTYTGFQCTVDEATSEKFKGLPGVLWVLPDSYIDVKNKDYGGDKYINGEIIPCQYPTYQPKPRNSSRYESRRYERRKDGPPREWRRPKQDATATSDKKLS
;
A
#
# COMPACT_ATOMS: atom_id res chain seq x y z
N MET A 1 -20.31 0.31 11.81
CA MET A 1 -19.06 -0.37 12.21
C MET A 1 -18.94 -1.65 11.40
N LEU A 2 -17.76 -1.99 10.88
CA LEU A 2 -17.58 -3.24 10.14
C LEU A 2 -17.71 -4.45 11.11
N PRO A 3 -18.24 -5.60 10.67
CA PRO A 3 -18.26 -6.79 11.52
C PRO A 3 -16.84 -7.18 11.98
N GLY A 4 -16.69 -7.47 13.27
CA GLY A 4 -15.38 -7.80 13.89
C GLY A 4 -14.55 -6.57 14.31
N CYS A 5 -14.90 -5.37 13.85
CA CYS A 5 -14.33 -4.14 14.38
C CYS A 5 -14.95 -3.86 15.74
N ASP A 6 -14.21 -4.12 16.81
CA ASP A 6 -14.68 -4.00 18.19
C ASP A 6 -13.74 -3.19 19.10
N TYR A 7 -12.67 -2.60 18.53
CA TYR A 7 -11.60 -1.88 19.24
C TYR A 7 -10.84 -2.72 20.30
N ASN A 8 -11.00 -4.04 20.29
CA ASN A 8 -10.15 -4.98 21.01
C ASN A 8 -9.25 -5.79 20.08
N HIS A 9 -9.52 -5.76 18.77
CA HIS A 9 -8.71 -6.39 17.73
C HIS A 9 -8.09 -5.31 16.85
N TRP A 10 -6.76 -5.38 16.70
CA TRP A 10 -5.98 -4.35 16.04
C TRP A 10 -5.06 -4.94 14.98
N LEU A 11 -5.03 -4.30 13.82
CA LEU A 11 -4.06 -4.54 12.76
C LEU A 11 -2.95 -3.49 12.85
N ILE A 12 -1.72 -3.97 13.05
CA ILE A 12 -0.49 -3.18 13.07
C ILE A 12 0.28 -3.44 11.78
N VAL A 13 0.31 -2.45 10.90
CA VAL A 13 1.06 -2.52 9.64
C VAL A 13 2.44 -1.94 9.87
N MET A 14 3.46 -2.67 9.45
CA MET A 14 4.86 -2.28 9.57
C MET A 14 5.52 -2.11 8.22
N GLU A 15 6.48 -1.19 8.16
CA GLU A 15 7.40 -1.02 7.05
C GLU A 15 8.75 -1.70 7.34
N PHE A 16 9.35 -2.26 6.30
CA PHE A 16 10.64 -2.93 6.38
C PHE A 16 11.61 -2.37 5.34
N PRO A 17 12.93 -2.45 5.60
CA PRO A 17 13.94 -2.18 4.60
C PRO A 17 13.75 -3.04 3.35
N LYS A 18 14.17 -2.52 2.19
CA LYS A 18 14.09 -3.23 0.91
C LYS A 18 15.44 -3.78 0.45
N ASP A 19 16.54 -3.29 1.00
CA ASP A 19 17.90 -3.65 0.60
C ASP A 19 18.86 -3.76 1.81
N PRO A 20 19.12 -4.98 2.32
CA PRO A 20 18.41 -6.21 1.99
C PRO A 20 17.00 -6.23 2.60
N ALA A 21 16.05 -6.83 1.89
CA ALA A 21 14.73 -7.13 2.45
C ALA A 21 14.84 -8.23 3.51
N PRO A 22 14.13 -8.13 4.65
CA PRO A 22 14.16 -9.16 5.68
C PRO A 22 13.50 -10.46 5.20
N THR A 23 13.91 -11.58 5.79
CA THR A 23 13.23 -12.86 5.58
C THR A 23 11.85 -12.89 6.27
N ARG A 24 11.04 -13.89 5.94
CA ARG A 24 9.73 -14.08 6.58
C ARG A 24 9.85 -14.24 8.09
N GLU A 25 10.83 -15.02 8.55
CA GLU A 25 11.08 -15.28 9.96
C GLU A 25 11.50 -13.99 10.68
N GLN A 26 12.38 -13.20 10.07
CA GLN A 26 12.82 -11.91 10.62
C GLN A 26 11.66 -10.90 10.75
N MET A 27 10.73 -10.89 9.80
CA MET A 27 9.51 -10.08 9.90
C MET A 27 8.64 -10.54 11.08
N ILE A 28 8.42 -11.85 11.23
CA ILE A 28 7.64 -12.42 12.33
C ILE A 28 8.28 -12.09 13.69
N ASP A 29 9.59 -12.23 13.80
CA ASP A 29 10.33 -11.86 15.02
C ASP A 29 10.17 -10.37 15.33
N THR A 30 10.20 -9.52 14.31
CA THR A 30 9.99 -8.07 14.48
C THR A 30 8.57 -7.75 14.97
N TYR A 31 7.55 -8.45 14.46
CA TYR A 31 6.16 -8.30 14.93
C TYR A 31 6.05 -8.65 16.41
N LEU A 32 6.58 -9.80 16.80
CA LEU A 32 6.55 -10.25 18.20
C LEU A 32 7.34 -9.33 19.12
N ASN A 33 8.51 -8.85 18.70
CA ASN A 33 9.32 -7.90 19.47
C ASN A 33 8.61 -6.55 19.65
N THR A 34 7.93 -6.07 18.61
CA THR A 34 7.15 -4.83 18.66
C THR A 34 5.98 -4.97 19.65
N LEU A 35 5.24 -6.08 19.57
CA LEU A 35 4.16 -6.38 20.50
C LEU A 35 4.67 -6.57 21.94
N ALA A 36 5.79 -7.26 22.12
CA ALA A 36 6.42 -7.47 23.42
C ALA A 36 6.89 -6.15 24.06
N THR A 37 7.33 -5.18 23.25
CA THR A 37 7.72 -3.85 23.74
C THR A 37 6.52 -3.12 24.38
N VAL A 38 5.32 -3.31 23.83
CA VAL A 38 4.09 -2.68 24.34
C VAL A 38 3.49 -3.46 25.52
N LEU A 39 3.51 -4.80 25.46
CA LEU A 39 2.92 -5.67 26.49
C LEU A 39 3.89 -6.01 27.64
N GLY A 40 5.18 -5.73 27.48
CA GLY A 40 6.21 -5.94 28.48
C GLY A 40 6.85 -7.34 28.48
N SER A 41 6.36 -8.31 27.69
CA SER A 41 6.99 -9.62 27.58
C SER A 41 6.72 -10.33 26.25
N MET A 42 7.63 -11.23 25.87
CA MET A 42 7.49 -12.09 24.69
C MET A 42 6.37 -13.12 24.86
N GLU A 43 6.14 -13.59 26.10
CA GLU A 43 5.07 -14.55 26.40
C GLU A 43 3.68 -13.93 26.14
N GLU A 44 3.46 -12.70 26.64
CA GLU A 44 2.23 -11.97 26.35
C GLU A 44 2.10 -11.64 24.86
N ALA A 45 3.19 -11.30 24.19
CA ALA A 45 3.15 -11.05 22.74
C ALA A 45 2.67 -12.28 21.95
N LYS A 46 3.24 -13.46 22.23
CA LYS A 46 2.85 -14.71 21.54
C LYS A 46 1.42 -15.13 21.82
N LYS A 47 0.90 -14.82 23.02
CA LYS A 47 -0.48 -15.11 23.42
C LYS A 47 -1.49 -14.18 22.76
N ASN A 48 -1.14 -12.91 22.58
CA ASN A 48 -2.07 -11.89 22.09
C ASN A 48 -2.01 -11.69 20.56
N MET A 49 -0.95 -12.12 19.88
CA MET A 49 -0.91 -12.14 18.41
C MET A 49 -1.70 -13.34 17.86
N TYR A 50 -2.76 -13.09 17.08
CA TYR A 50 -3.62 -14.16 16.54
C TYR A 50 -3.45 -14.40 15.05
N ALA A 51 -2.97 -13.40 14.31
CA ALA A 51 -2.73 -13.52 12.87
C ALA A 51 -1.67 -12.52 12.39
N PHE A 52 -1.10 -12.75 11.22
CA PHE A 52 -0.18 -11.82 10.57
C PHE A 52 -0.10 -12.06 9.06
N SER A 53 0.59 -11.18 8.34
CA SER A 53 1.00 -11.43 6.96
C SER A 53 2.41 -10.89 6.70
N THR A 54 3.09 -11.53 5.76
CA THR A 54 4.37 -11.06 5.20
C THR A 54 4.32 -10.98 3.68
N THR A 55 3.12 -10.97 3.10
CA THR A 55 2.89 -11.05 1.65
C THR A 55 1.82 -10.07 1.21
N THR A 56 0.54 -10.36 1.50
CA THR A 56 -0.61 -9.49 1.15
C THR A 56 -0.47 -8.11 1.80
N TYR A 57 0.00 -8.09 3.04
CA TYR A 57 0.45 -6.92 3.76
C TYR A 57 1.64 -7.33 4.63
N THR A 58 2.40 -6.36 5.12
CA THR A 58 3.45 -6.56 6.12
C THR A 58 2.96 -6.04 7.46
N GLY A 59 2.46 -6.92 8.31
CA GLY A 59 1.93 -6.55 9.60
C GLY A 59 1.38 -7.72 10.38
N PHE A 60 0.97 -7.45 11.61
CA PHE A 60 0.40 -8.44 12.53
C PHE A 60 -0.90 -7.93 13.13
N GLN A 61 -1.67 -8.87 13.67
CA GLN A 61 -2.97 -8.64 14.27
C GLN A 61 -2.95 -9.18 15.69
N CYS A 62 -3.41 -8.36 16.64
CA CYS A 62 -3.37 -8.69 18.07
C CYS A 62 -4.62 -8.26 18.82
N THR A 63 -4.84 -8.90 19.97
CA THR A 63 -5.93 -8.58 20.90
C THR A 63 -5.41 -7.70 22.03
N VAL A 64 -5.78 -6.42 22.02
CA VAL A 64 -5.40 -5.42 23.04
C VAL A 64 -6.49 -4.34 23.11
N ASP A 65 -6.60 -3.64 24.24
CA ASP A 65 -7.52 -2.50 24.34
C ASP A 65 -7.05 -1.29 23.51
N GLU A 66 -7.98 -0.37 23.24
CA GLU A 66 -7.70 0.84 22.46
C GLU A 66 -6.55 1.67 23.07
N ALA A 67 -6.52 1.83 24.39
CA ALA A 67 -5.48 2.58 25.09
C ALA A 67 -4.08 1.97 24.90
N THR A 68 -3.98 0.64 24.82
CA THR A 68 -2.72 -0.06 24.54
C THR A 68 -2.36 0.03 23.06
N SER A 69 -3.35 0.00 22.16
CA SER A 69 -3.11 0.14 20.72
C SER A 69 -2.43 1.48 20.37
N GLU A 70 -2.79 2.56 21.07
CA GLU A 70 -2.20 3.89 20.86
C GLU A 70 -0.70 3.91 21.13
N LYS A 71 -0.19 3.01 21.98
CA LYS A 71 1.25 2.90 22.30
C LYS A 71 2.10 2.39 21.14
N PHE A 72 1.50 1.78 20.12
CA PHE A 72 2.24 1.39 18.91
C PHE A 72 2.59 2.60 18.03
N LYS A 73 1.83 3.69 18.12
CA LYS A 73 2.06 4.87 17.28
C LYS A 73 3.40 5.50 17.62
N GLY A 74 4.22 5.71 16.59
CA GLY A 74 5.55 6.30 16.73
C GLY A 74 6.65 5.28 17.09
N LEU A 75 6.33 4.01 17.30
CA LEU A 75 7.37 2.98 17.39
C LEU A 75 8.07 2.81 16.03
N PRO A 76 9.40 2.52 16.03
CA PRO A 76 10.14 2.32 14.79
C PRO A 76 9.52 1.26 13.88
N GLY A 77 9.31 1.60 12.62
CA GLY A 77 8.75 0.72 11.61
C GLY A 77 7.22 0.56 11.66
N VAL A 78 6.51 1.08 12.68
CA VAL A 78 5.04 1.05 12.69
C VAL A 78 4.50 2.13 11.76
N LEU A 79 3.76 1.71 10.73
CA LEU A 79 3.19 2.60 9.72
C LEU A 79 1.71 2.92 10.00
N TRP A 80 0.91 1.90 10.34
CA TRP A 80 -0.51 2.08 10.63
C TRP A 80 -0.95 1.26 11.84
N VAL A 81 -1.84 1.84 12.65
CA VAL A 81 -2.55 1.19 13.76
C VAL A 81 -4.04 1.33 13.47
N LEU A 82 -4.70 0.24 13.10
CA LEU A 82 -6.09 0.26 12.64
C LEU A 82 -6.91 -0.78 13.42
N PRO A 83 -8.18 -0.49 13.74
CA PRO A 83 -9.06 -1.52 14.27
C PRO A 83 -9.28 -2.59 13.19
N ASP A 84 -9.13 -3.85 13.57
CA ASP A 84 -9.24 -4.98 12.64
C ASP A 84 -10.71 -5.32 12.35
N SER A 85 -10.98 -6.07 11.29
CA SER A 85 -12.34 -6.49 10.94
C SER A 85 -12.36 -7.82 10.20
N TYR A 86 -13.49 -8.51 10.18
CA TYR A 86 -13.59 -9.79 9.51
C TYR A 86 -13.46 -9.65 7.99
N ILE A 87 -12.56 -10.43 7.39
CA ILE A 87 -12.54 -10.66 5.94
C ILE A 87 -13.66 -11.63 5.53
N ASP A 88 -13.99 -12.59 6.39
CA ASP A 88 -15.15 -13.48 6.24
C ASP A 88 -16.07 -13.33 7.45
N VAL A 89 -17.14 -12.56 7.25
CA VAL A 89 -18.15 -12.27 8.27
C VAL A 89 -18.88 -13.53 8.73
N LYS A 90 -19.09 -14.51 7.84
CA LYS A 90 -19.86 -15.73 8.15
C LYS A 90 -19.07 -16.62 9.11
N ASN A 91 -17.77 -16.76 8.86
CA ASN A 91 -16.88 -17.59 9.68
C ASN A 91 -16.18 -16.81 10.80
N LYS A 92 -16.42 -15.48 10.91
CA LYS A 92 -15.77 -14.58 11.86
C LYS A 92 -14.24 -14.63 11.77
N ASP A 93 -13.75 -14.61 10.54
CA ASP A 93 -12.33 -14.74 10.24
C ASP A 93 -11.72 -13.37 9.89
N TYR A 94 -10.63 -13.00 10.57
CA TYR A 94 -9.86 -11.77 10.32
C TYR A 94 -8.85 -11.89 9.16
N GLY A 95 -8.71 -13.06 8.55
CA GLY A 95 -7.71 -13.31 7.52
C GLY A 95 -6.30 -13.49 8.09
N GLY A 96 -5.29 -13.31 7.24
CA GLY A 96 -3.88 -13.54 7.60
C GLY A 96 -3.55 -15.01 7.88
N ASP A 97 -2.25 -15.28 8.03
CA ASP A 97 -1.75 -16.55 8.56
C ASP A 97 -2.03 -16.59 10.06
N LYS A 98 -2.61 -17.68 10.57
CA LYS A 98 -2.92 -17.79 12.00
C LYS A 98 -1.64 -18.02 12.78
N TYR A 99 -1.58 -17.40 13.96
CA TYR A 99 -0.50 -17.60 14.92
C TYR A 99 -1.09 -18.10 16.22
N ILE A 100 -0.64 -19.28 16.66
CA ILE A 100 -1.08 -19.91 17.91
C ILE A 100 0.17 -20.23 18.71
N ASN A 101 0.61 -19.27 19.53
CA ASN A 101 1.75 -19.40 20.44
C ASN A 101 3.02 -20.02 19.81
N GLY A 102 3.35 -19.63 18.58
CA GLY A 102 4.51 -20.13 17.83
C GLY A 102 4.16 -21.08 16.69
N GLU A 103 2.97 -21.67 16.69
CA GLU A 103 2.48 -22.45 15.56
C GLU A 103 1.88 -21.52 14.50
N ILE A 104 2.24 -21.72 13.24
CA ILE A 104 1.75 -20.93 12.11
C ILE A 104 0.88 -21.80 11.22
N ILE A 105 -0.38 -21.41 11.04
CA ILE A 105 -1.31 -22.06 10.10
C ILE A 105 -1.52 -21.12 8.92
N PRO A 106 -1.02 -21.47 7.72
CA PRO A 106 -1.12 -20.60 6.55
C PRO A 106 -2.57 -20.27 6.17
N CYS A 107 -2.77 -19.03 5.76
CA CYS A 107 -4.04 -18.50 5.28
C CYS A 107 -4.57 -19.31 4.09
N GLN A 108 -5.85 -19.70 4.14
CA GLN A 108 -6.51 -20.45 3.06
C GLN A 108 -7.10 -19.56 1.96
N TYR A 109 -7.18 -18.24 2.19
CA TYR A 109 -7.71 -17.32 1.19
C TYR A 109 -6.66 -17.09 0.09
N PRO A 110 -7.05 -17.12 -1.19
CA PRO A 110 -6.12 -16.87 -2.28
C PRO A 110 -5.56 -15.44 -2.14
N THR A 111 -4.24 -15.33 -2.15
CA THR A 111 -3.59 -14.03 -2.26
C THR A 111 -3.97 -13.42 -3.60
N TYR A 112 -4.48 -12.18 -3.59
CA TYR A 112 -4.79 -11.48 -4.84
C TYR A 112 -3.49 -11.25 -5.61
N GLN A 113 -3.26 -12.07 -6.64
CA GLN A 113 -2.21 -11.81 -7.61
C GLN A 113 -2.80 -10.96 -8.73
N PRO A 114 -2.34 -9.70 -8.92
CA PRO A 114 -2.79 -8.92 -10.06
C PRO A 114 -2.42 -9.69 -11.33
N LYS A 115 -3.44 -10.08 -12.11
CA LYS A 115 -3.21 -10.75 -13.40
C LYS A 115 -2.29 -9.87 -14.24
N PRO A 116 -1.27 -10.43 -14.91
CA PRO A 116 -0.44 -9.65 -15.82
C PRO A 116 -1.35 -8.97 -16.83
N ARG A 117 -1.29 -7.64 -16.86
CA ARG A 117 -2.12 -6.81 -17.73
C ARG A 117 -1.65 -7.10 -19.15
N ASN A 118 -2.40 -7.95 -19.86
CA ASN A 118 -2.10 -8.32 -21.25
C ASN A 118 -2.25 -7.05 -22.10
N SER A 119 -1.13 -6.35 -22.32
CA SER A 119 -1.08 -5.00 -22.91
C SER A 119 -1.32 -4.98 -24.42
N SER A 120 -1.65 -6.10 -25.06
CA SER A 120 -1.64 -6.18 -26.53
C SER A 120 -2.94 -5.76 -27.23
N ARG A 121 -4.09 -5.61 -26.54
CA ARG A 121 -5.38 -5.35 -27.21
C ARG A 121 -6.00 -3.96 -27.04
N TYR A 122 -5.44 -3.09 -26.21
CA TYR A 122 -6.07 -1.79 -25.89
C TYR A 122 -5.30 -0.56 -26.40
N GLU A 123 -4.16 -0.71 -27.08
CA GLU A 123 -3.48 0.44 -27.70
C GLU A 123 -3.97 0.75 -29.12
N SER A 124 -4.60 -0.20 -29.82
CA SER A 124 -4.99 -0.01 -31.22
C SER A 124 -6.23 0.85 -31.46
N ARG A 125 -6.95 1.29 -30.42
CA ARG A 125 -8.21 2.03 -30.58
C ARG A 125 -8.20 3.48 -30.06
N ARG A 126 -7.06 3.97 -29.54
CA ARG A 126 -6.96 5.34 -28.98
C ARG A 126 -6.47 6.40 -29.98
N TYR A 127 -6.15 6.01 -31.23
CA TYR A 127 -5.59 6.91 -32.25
C TYR A 127 -6.42 7.07 -33.54
N GLU A 128 -7.72 6.79 -33.52
CA GLU A 128 -8.62 7.23 -34.59
C GLU A 128 -9.71 8.16 -34.06
N ARG A 129 -9.29 9.27 -33.45
CA ARG A 129 -10.14 10.47 -33.51
C ARG A 129 -9.94 11.06 -34.90
N ARG A 130 -10.73 10.57 -35.87
CA ARG A 130 -10.83 11.15 -37.20
C ARG A 130 -10.95 12.66 -37.06
N LYS A 131 -9.96 13.36 -37.60
CA LYS A 131 -9.89 14.82 -37.64
C LYS A 131 -10.73 15.29 -38.83
N ASP A 132 -12.03 15.00 -38.80
CA ASP A 132 -12.98 15.56 -39.77
C ASP A 132 -13.40 16.95 -39.26
N GLY A 133 -12.56 17.94 -39.55
CA GLY A 133 -12.84 19.36 -39.33
C GLY A 133 -12.11 20.18 -40.39
N PRO A 134 -12.75 21.20 -40.98
CA PRO A 134 -12.24 21.84 -42.18
C PRO A 134 -10.89 22.55 -41.91
N PRO A 135 -9.99 22.64 -42.91
CA PRO A 135 -8.65 23.20 -42.73
C PRO A 135 -8.71 24.64 -42.23
N ARG A 136 -7.94 24.95 -41.17
CA ARG A 136 -7.74 26.33 -40.70
C ARG A 136 -6.86 27.08 -41.70
N GLU A 137 -7.40 28.16 -42.26
CA GLU A 137 -6.69 29.12 -43.10
C GLU A 137 -5.45 29.68 -42.38
N TRP A 138 -4.29 29.55 -43.02
CA TRP A 138 -3.04 30.15 -42.59
C TRP A 138 -3.09 31.66 -42.86
N ARG A 139 -3.35 32.47 -41.82
CA ARG A 139 -3.05 33.90 -41.87
C ARG A 139 -1.58 34.13 -41.52
N ARG A 140 -0.79 34.50 -42.53
CA ARG A 140 0.62 34.93 -42.45
C ARG A 140 0.76 36.21 -41.60
N PRO A 141 1.75 36.33 -40.71
CA PRO A 141 2.18 37.63 -40.19
C PRO A 141 3.11 38.33 -41.20
N LYS A 142 2.90 39.63 -41.40
CA LYS A 142 3.75 40.51 -42.22
C LYS A 142 5.15 40.64 -41.59
N GLN A 143 6.18 40.58 -42.42
CA GLN A 143 7.57 40.86 -42.05
C GLN A 143 7.79 42.37 -41.86
N ASP A 144 8.34 42.77 -40.71
CA ASP A 144 9.01 44.05 -40.53
C ASP A 144 10.46 43.90 -41.02
N ALA A 145 10.82 44.64 -42.06
CA ALA A 145 12.21 44.84 -42.47
C ALA A 145 12.63 46.26 -42.12
N THR A 146 13.57 46.34 -41.18
CA THR A 146 14.35 47.52 -40.84
C THR A 146 15.12 48.04 -42.05
N ALA A 147 15.01 49.34 -42.32
CA ALA A 147 15.85 50.04 -43.28
C ALA A 147 16.71 51.07 -42.53
N THR A 148 18.02 50.88 -42.53
CA THR A 148 18.99 51.95 -42.26
C THR A 148 20.06 51.97 -43.35
N SER A 149 19.99 53.07 -44.13
CA SER A 149 21.07 53.89 -44.71
C SER A 149 22.09 53.31 -45.69
N ASP A 150 22.12 53.89 -46.90
CA ASP A 150 23.37 54.44 -47.47
C ASP A 150 23.16 55.54 -48.54
N LYS A 151 24.14 56.45 -48.60
CA LYS A 151 24.26 57.75 -49.32
C LYS A 151 24.24 57.72 -50.86
N LYS A 152 23.79 58.82 -51.50
CA LYS A 152 24.63 59.62 -52.43
C LYS A 152 24.05 60.99 -52.84
N LEU A 153 24.99 61.94 -52.98
CA LEU A 153 24.91 63.31 -53.49
C LEU A 153 24.25 63.44 -54.87
N SER A 154 23.48 64.52 -55.06
CA SER A 154 23.82 65.67 -55.94
C SER A 154 22.82 66.79 -55.72
#